data_AF-A0A6P4E0U2-F1
#
_entry.id   AF-A0A6P4E0U2-F1
#
_cell.length_a   1.000
_cell.length_b   1.000
_cell.length_c   1.000
_cell.angle_alpha   90.00
_cell.angle_beta   90.00
_cell.angle_gamma   90.00
#
_symmetry.space_group_name_H-M   'P 1'
#
loop_
_entity.id
_entity.type
_entity.pdbx_description
1 polymer ?
#
loop_
_entity_poly.entity_id
_entity_poly.type
_entity_poly.pdbx_seq_one_letter_code
_entity_poly.pdbx_strand_id
1 'polypeptide(L)'
;MQNKRRLLREYISYDDLSEHFRMFGSQSLDSLQDRVDMNPSGSDGVSTDGLDYYSSCSQSHSGLLREHNFKVKSYYYNVGNCVHCRKRIPFAMASLRCRACPLRCHIACCRQLTVNCIPQPQITTKRGNLSDYAPRVAPMVPALIVHCVTEIEARGLQQEGLYRVSSTREKCKRLRRKLLRGKSTPHLGNKDTHTLCCCVKEFLRLLVHPLIPIYHRRDFQEATRLADPLAVRMAVYLAVLELQQAHRDTLAYLMLHWQRVAESPAVRMTIGNLAVIFAPTLFGDLDLTLENVVIWQQVLKVLLLLPPDFWAQFLEIHPLPTPLGSTYDFEERYNQRHWDHSSNLGWTSVKTYFRSMVNLSSTNL
;
A
#
# COMPACT_ATOMS: atom_id res chain seq x y z
N MET A 1 -53.44 -10.06 3.97
CA MET A 1 -53.79 -9.38 2.70
C MET A 1 -53.05 -8.04 2.70
N GLN A 2 -52.21 -7.67 1.71
CA GLN A 2 -52.55 -7.15 0.37
C GLN A 2 -53.40 -5.86 0.46
N ASN A 3 -53.09 -4.71 -0.15
CA ASN A 3 -52.11 -4.29 -1.20
C ASN A 3 -51.47 -2.89 -0.84
N LYS A 4 -50.37 -2.32 -1.37
CA LYS A 4 -49.46 -2.46 -2.56
C LYS A 4 -49.60 -1.29 -3.58
N ARG A 5 -48.59 -0.38 -3.66
CA ARG A 5 -48.36 0.72 -4.67
C ARG A 5 -49.33 1.93 -4.56
N ARG A 6 -49.16 3.14 -5.14
CA ARG A 6 -48.21 3.89 -6.06
C ARG A 6 -48.47 5.43 -5.80
N LEU A 7 -47.75 6.51 -6.15
CA LEU A 7 -46.47 6.95 -6.81
C LEU A 7 -45.71 7.92 -5.81
N LEU A 8 -44.61 8.69 -6.02
CA LEU A 8 -43.66 9.08 -7.11
C LEU A 8 -43.88 10.45 -7.86
N ARG A 9 -42.86 11.36 -7.77
CA ARG A 9 -42.63 12.67 -8.50
C ARG A 9 -43.53 13.88 -8.13
N GLU A 10 -43.16 15.16 -8.29
CA GLU A 10 -41.96 15.91 -8.82
C GLU A 10 -41.66 17.12 -7.84
N TYR A 11 -40.45 17.69 -7.65
CA TYR A 11 -39.70 18.72 -8.43
C TYR A 11 -40.56 19.89 -8.98
N ILE A 12 -40.20 21.19 -8.98
CA ILE A 12 -38.95 21.96 -8.74
C ILE A 12 -39.33 23.32 -8.10
N SER A 13 -38.45 23.95 -7.30
CA SER A 13 -38.12 25.38 -7.48
C SER A 13 -36.74 25.72 -6.88
N TYR A 14 -36.07 26.73 -7.41
CA TYR A 14 -34.82 27.31 -6.93
C TYR A 14 -35.07 28.80 -6.67
N ASP A 15 -34.89 29.26 -5.44
CA ASP A 15 -34.43 30.61 -5.12
C ASP A 15 -34.17 30.76 -3.61
N ASP A 16 -33.72 31.95 -3.20
CA ASP A 16 -33.57 32.44 -1.82
C ASP A 16 -32.50 31.79 -0.92
N LEU A 17 -31.23 32.18 -1.17
CA LEU A 17 -30.17 32.21 -0.15
C LEU A 17 -29.28 33.48 -0.31
N SER A 18 -29.92 34.63 -0.59
CA SER A 18 -29.24 35.89 -0.91
C SER A 18 -28.95 36.77 0.33
N GLU A 19 -29.56 36.49 1.48
CA GLU A 19 -29.52 37.34 2.69
C GLU A 19 -28.61 36.79 3.81
N HIS A 20 -27.33 36.52 3.53
CA HIS A 20 -26.38 36.13 4.59
C HIS A 20 -24.98 36.75 4.57
N PHE A 21 -24.78 37.85 3.83
CA PHE A 21 -23.53 38.63 3.86
C PHE A 21 -23.77 40.15 3.84
N ARG A 22 -24.32 40.69 4.95
CA ARG A 22 -24.31 42.13 5.26
C ARG A 22 -24.17 42.41 6.77
N MET A 23 -22.98 42.21 7.33
CA MET A 23 -22.48 42.97 8.49
C MET A 23 -20.94 43.01 8.46
N PHE A 24 -20.34 44.00 9.13
CA PHE A 24 -18.92 44.39 9.12
C PHE A 24 -18.41 45.02 7.81
N GLY A 25 -18.57 46.35 7.73
CA GLY A 25 -17.83 47.21 6.80
C GLY A 25 -16.83 48.12 7.53
N SER A 26 -16.02 48.82 6.73
CA SER A 26 -15.23 50.02 7.08
C SER A 26 -14.31 49.99 8.32
N GLN A 27 -13.01 49.88 8.08
CA GLN A 27 -12.04 50.88 8.57
C GLN A 27 -11.15 51.34 7.39
N SER A 28 -10.54 52.52 7.51
CA SER A 28 -10.03 53.32 6.38
C SER A 28 -8.60 52.99 5.94
N LEU A 29 -8.28 53.45 4.72
CA LEU A 29 -6.94 53.63 4.19
C LEU A 29 -6.22 54.87 4.77
N ASP A 30 -4.95 54.98 4.37
CA ASP A 30 -4.03 56.13 4.37
C ASP A 30 -3.16 56.42 5.61
N SER A 31 -1.87 56.09 5.46
CA SER A 31 -0.73 56.81 6.03
C SER A 31 0.56 56.46 5.28
N LEU A 32 1.08 57.44 4.52
CA LEU A 32 2.47 57.72 4.13
C LEU A 32 3.45 56.51 3.99
N GLN A 33 3.91 56.15 2.79
CA GLN A 33 4.95 56.87 2.01
C GLN A 33 6.33 56.87 2.69
N ASP A 34 7.21 55.94 2.31
CA ASP A 34 8.64 56.26 2.17
C ASP A 34 9.33 55.38 1.09
N ARG A 35 10.54 55.76 0.68
CA ARG A 35 11.17 55.42 -0.60
C ARG A 35 12.26 54.35 -0.50
N VAL A 36 12.33 53.47 -1.51
CA VAL A 36 13.59 53.11 -2.20
C VAL A 36 13.28 52.83 -3.68
N ASP A 37 13.81 53.63 -4.59
CA ASP A 37 13.93 53.27 -6.00
C ASP A 37 15.17 52.39 -6.21
N MET A 38 15.10 51.43 -7.15
CA MET A 38 15.93 51.45 -8.36
C MET A 38 15.73 50.18 -9.19
N ASN A 39 15.39 50.37 -10.46
CA ASN A 39 15.52 49.38 -11.52
C ASN A 39 16.90 49.54 -12.19
N PRO A 40 17.51 48.46 -12.69
CA PRO A 40 18.24 48.58 -13.95
C PRO A 40 17.69 47.62 -15.02
N SER A 41 17.44 48.19 -16.21
CA SER A 41 16.85 47.49 -17.35
C SER A 41 17.82 46.53 -18.05
N GLY A 42 17.26 45.49 -18.68
CA GLY A 42 17.95 44.65 -19.64
C GLY A 42 17.45 43.20 -19.61
N SER A 43 16.70 42.66 -20.55
CA SER A 43 15.90 43.12 -21.70
C SER A 43 15.34 41.83 -22.33
N ASP A 44 14.35 41.96 -23.22
CA ASP A 44 13.96 40.94 -24.22
C ASP A 44 13.26 39.63 -23.76
N GLY A 45 12.39 39.12 -24.63
CA GLY A 45 12.04 37.69 -24.65
C GLY A 45 10.77 37.21 -23.92
N VAL A 46 9.59 37.82 -24.16
CA VAL A 46 8.34 37.06 -23.97
C VAL A 46 8.17 36.07 -25.12
N SER A 47 8.45 34.80 -24.84
CA SER A 47 8.00 33.66 -25.65
C SER A 47 7.35 32.62 -24.74
N THR A 48 6.06 32.39 -24.92
CA THR A 48 5.31 31.33 -24.25
C THR A 48 5.58 30.00 -24.92
N ASP A 49 6.22 29.05 -24.23
CA ASP A 49 6.12 27.64 -24.60
C ASP A 49 6.28 26.68 -23.41
N GLY A 50 5.82 25.44 -23.59
CA GLY A 50 5.63 24.48 -22.50
C GLY A 50 6.90 23.82 -21.95
N LEU A 51 6.99 23.68 -20.62
CA LEU A 51 8.05 22.92 -19.94
C LEU A 51 7.48 21.90 -18.95
N ASP A 52 7.33 20.66 -19.41
CA ASP A 52 7.02 19.48 -18.58
C ASP A 52 8.24 19.08 -17.72
N TYR A 53 8.56 19.87 -16.69
CA TYR A 53 9.70 19.60 -15.82
C TYR A 53 9.41 18.54 -14.74
N TYR A 54 9.50 17.27 -15.14
CA TYR A 54 9.45 16.12 -14.26
C TYR A 54 10.72 16.00 -13.40
N SER A 55 10.71 16.59 -12.20
CA SER A 55 11.64 16.19 -11.13
C SER A 55 11.05 15.07 -10.28
N SER A 56 11.46 13.83 -10.56
CA SER A 56 11.35 12.73 -9.60
C SER A 56 12.13 13.06 -8.33
N CYS A 57 11.53 12.78 -7.17
CA CYS A 57 12.14 13.00 -5.86
C CYS A 57 11.98 11.73 -5.03
N SER A 58 13.08 11.00 -4.86
CA SER A 58 13.08 9.64 -4.31
C SER A 58 13.81 9.58 -2.96
N GLN A 59 13.12 9.08 -1.93
CA GLN A 59 13.68 8.28 -0.82
C GLN A 59 12.61 7.84 0.18
N SER A 60 12.55 6.54 0.46
CA SER A 60 12.09 5.95 1.75
C SER A 60 12.25 4.42 1.69
N HIS A 61 12.86 3.81 2.71
CA HIS A 61 13.27 2.39 2.69
C HIS A 61 12.10 1.41 2.92
N SER A 62 11.12 1.42 2.02
CA SER A 62 10.10 0.38 1.89
C SER A 62 10.03 -0.06 0.43
N GLY A 63 9.94 -1.38 0.16
CA GLY A 63 9.88 -1.94 -1.20
C GLY A 63 8.58 -1.64 -1.97
N LEU A 64 7.95 -0.50 -1.71
CA LEU A 64 6.73 -0.01 -2.36
C LEU A 64 6.93 1.44 -2.84
N LEU A 65 8.10 1.73 -3.41
CA LEU A 65 8.48 3.01 -4.00
C LEU A 65 7.69 3.29 -5.28
N ARG A 66 6.42 3.69 -5.13
CA ARG A 66 5.56 4.16 -6.21
C ARG A 66 5.42 5.68 -6.17
N GLU A 67 5.73 6.33 -7.27
CA GLU A 67 5.41 7.75 -7.48
C GLU A 67 3.88 7.96 -7.64
N HIS A 68 3.42 9.21 -7.46
CA HIS A 68 2.03 9.59 -7.65
C HIS A 68 1.78 10.12 -9.06
N ASN A 69 1.00 9.40 -9.86
CA ASN A 69 0.43 9.98 -11.07
C ASN A 69 -0.71 10.95 -10.70
N PHE A 70 -0.46 12.26 -10.81
CA PHE A 70 -1.41 13.32 -10.47
C PHE A 70 -2.32 13.72 -11.64
N LYS A 71 -3.43 14.37 -11.29
CA LYS A 71 -4.22 15.23 -12.19
C LYS A 71 -4.68 16.46 -11.42
N VAL A 72 -4.57 17.64 -12.04
CA VAL A 72 -5.14 18.90 -11.54
C VAL A 72 -6.67 18.80 -11.61
N LYS A 73 -7.36 19.19 -10.54
CA LYS A 73 -8.82 19.32 -10.50
C LYS A 73 -9.27 20.40 -9.52
N SER A 74 -10.16 21.27 -9.99
CA SER A 74 -10.97 22.17 -9.18
C SER A 74 -12.19 21.45 -8.60
N TYR A 75 -12.64 21.86 -7.41
CA TYR A 75 -13.73 21.21 -6.68
C TYR A 75 -14.81 22.19 -6.22
N TYR A 76 -16.00 22.04 -6.78
CA TYR A 76 -17.21 22.79 -6.41
C TYR A 76 -17.97 22.15 -5.23
N TYR A 77 -17.27 21.39 -4.39
CA TYR A 77 -17.80 20.70 -3.22
C TYR A 77 -16.68 20.36 -2.23
N ASN A 78 -17.02 20.05 -0.97
CA ASN A 78 -16.02 19.77 0.06
C ASN A 78 -15.30 18.43 -0.20
N VAL A 79 -14.01 18.49 -0.53
CA VAL A 79 -13.13 17.32 -0.72
C VAL A 79 -12.25 17.00 0.50
N GLY A 80 -12.37 17.77 1.59
CA GLY A 80 -11.52 17.67 2.78
C GLY A 80 -10.21 18.44 2.64
N ASN A 81 -9.15 17.87 3.23
CA ASN A 81 -7.93 18.60 3.56
C ASN A 81 -6.74 18.11 2.70
N CYS A 82 -5.76 18.99 2.49
CA CYS A 82 -4.48 18.64 1.88
C CYS A 82 -3.70 17.68 2.80
N VAL A 83 -3.20 16.58 2.25
CA VAL A 83 -2.46 15.55 3.02
C VAL A 83 -1.16 16.10 3.63
N HIS A 84 -0.48 17.03 2.97
CA HIS A 84 0.73 17.67 3.51
C HIS A 84 0.40 18.69 4.61
N CYS A 85 -0.07 19.89 4.24
CA CYS A 85 -0.21 21.01 5.19
C CYS A 85 -1.46 20.94 6.08
N ARG A 86 -2.28 19.88 5.98
CA ARG A 86 -3.51 19.61 6.77
C ARG A 86 -4.63 20.67 6.70
N LYS A 87 -4.42 21.82 6.04
CA LYS A 87 -5.44 22.85 5.76
C LYS A 87 -6.50 22.32 4.77
N ARG A 88 -7.73 22.84 4.85
CA ARG A 88 -8.85 22.54 3.94
C ARG A 88 -8.52 22.99 2.51
N ILE A 89 -8.84 22.17 1.51
CA ILE A 89 -8.78 22.59 0.10
C ILE A 89 -10.00 23.49 -0.16
N PRO A 90 -9.83 24.74 -0.62
CA PRO A 90 -10.95 25.66 -0.82
C PRO A 90 -11.92 25.24 -1.93
N PHE A 91 -13.11 25.84 -1.93
CA PHE A 91 -14.07 25.72 -3.03
C PHE A 91 -13.51 26.38 -4.31
N ALA A 92 -13.84 25.81 -5.47
CA ALA A 92 -13.41 26.21 -6.83
C ALA A 92 -11.89 26.22 -7.10
N MET A 93 -11.04 26.28 -6.09
CA MET A 93 -9.57 26.28 -6.22
C MET A 93 -9.04 24.97 -6.82
N ALA A 94 -8.06 25.11 -7.72
CA ALA A 94 -7.36 23.99 -8.33
C ALA A 94 -6.47 23.27 -7.31
N SER A 95 -6.49 21.93 -7.34
CA SER A 95 -5.71 21.08 -6.45
C SER A 95 -5.28 19.79 -7.16
N LEU A 96 -4.28 19.11 -6.64
CA LEU A 96 -3.80 17.84 -7.21
C LEU A 96 -4.47 16.66 -6.54
N ARG A 97 -4.93 15.70 -7.34
CA ARG A 97 -5.43 14.40 -6.90
C ARG A 97 -4.64 13.29 -7.59
N CYS A 98 -4.20 12.29 -6.83
CA CYS A 98 -3.59 11.09 -7.41
C CYS A 98 -4.67 10.25 -8.14
N ARG A 99 -4.32 9.67 -9.29
CA ARG A 99 -5.21 8.79 -10.06
C ARG A 99 -5.44 7.44 -9.38
N ALA A 100 -4.40 6.91 -8.70
CA ALA A 100 -4.39 5.54 -8.16
C ALA A 100 -4.71 5.45 -6.67
N CYS A 101 -4.37 6.46 -5.86
CA CYS A 101 -4.58 6.49 -4.42
C CYS A 101 -5.52 7.65 -4.00
N PRO A 102 -6.03 7.70 -2.75
CA PRO A 102 -7.01 8.70 -2.34
C PRO A 102 -6.40 10.07 -2.00
N LEU A 103 -5.08 10.25 -2.18
CA LEU A 103 -4.34 11.45 -1.82
C LEU A 103 -4.80 12.69 -2.61
N ARG A 104 -4.93 13.81 -1.89
CA ARG A 104 -5.19 15.15 -2.43
C ARG A 104 -4.28 16.17 -1.76
N CYS A 105 -3.77 17.14 -2.52
CA CYS A 105 -2.95 18.23 -1.99
C CYS A 105 -3.11 19.52 -2.79
N HIS A 106 -2.71 20.65 -2.20
CA HIS A 106 -2.54 21.90 -2.96
C HIS A 106 -1.37 21.76 -3.92
N ILE A 107 -1.43 22.45 -5.07
CA ILE A 107 -0.37 22.41 -6.10
C ILE A 107 1.00 22.76 -5.49
N ALA A 108 1.08 23.85 -4.72
CA ALA A 108 2.29 24.28 -4.03
C ALA A 108 2.83 23.27 -2.99
N CYS A 109 1.99 22.38 -2.44
CA CYS A 109 2.42 21.36 -1.49
C CYS A 109 2.96 20.08 -2.15
N CYS A 110 2.92 19.96 -3.48
CA CYS A 110 3.30 18.71 -4.16
C CYS A 110 4.77 18.34 -3.95
N ARG A 111 5.67 19.33 -4.01
CA ARG A 111 7.12 19.17 -3.82
C ARG A 111 7.53 18.82 -2.38
N GLN A 112 6.58 18.78 -1.45
CA GLN A 112 6.79 18.51 -0.02
C GLN A 112 6.15 17.16 0.42
N LEU A 113 5.75 16.31 -0.54
CA LEU A 113 5.14 15.02 -0.25
C LEU A 113 6.20 13.93 -0.01
N THR A 114 6.39 13.55 1.25
CA THR A 114 7.25 12.43 1.67
C THR A 114 6.54 11.06 1.67
N VAL A 115 5.31 10.98 1.13
CA VAL A 115 4.45 9.79 1.20
C VAL A 115 4.30 9.11 -0.15
N ASN A 116 4.70 7.84 -0.25
CA ASN A 116 4.60 7.04 -1.48
C ASN A 116 3.13 6.82 -1.91
N CYS A 117 2.91 6.50 -3.19
CA CYS A 117 1.59 6.16 -3.69
C CYS A 117 1.18 4.75 -3.24
N ILE A 118 0.05 4.64 -2.53
CA ILE A 118 -0.52 3.37 -2.07
C ILE A 118 -1.88 3.18 -2.77
N PRO A 119 -1.92 2.50 -3.94
CA PRO A 119 -3.13 2.39 -4.73
C PRO A 119 -4.24 1.65 -3.98
N GLN A 120 -5.49 2.00 -4.23
CA GLN A 120 -6.64 1.30 -3.64
C GLN A 120 -7.03 0.08 -4.50
N PRO A 121 -7.64 -0.96 -3.90
CA PRO A 121 -8.40 -1.94 -4.67
C PRO A 121 -9.51 -1.25 -5.49
N GLN A 122 -9.90 -1.85 -6.61
CA GLN A 122 -11.12 -1.46 -7.30
C GLN A 122 -12.36 -1.96 -6.53
N ILE A 123 -13.52 -1.34 -6.79
CA ILE A 123 -14.76 -1.66 -6.07
C ILE A 123 -15.30 -3.02 -6.52
N THR A 124 -15.00 -4.07 -5.76
CA THR A 124 -15.60 -5.39 -5.94
C THR A 124 -16.91 -5.53 -5.14
N THR A 125 -17.84 -6.31 -5.67
CA THR A 125 -19.07 -6.72 -4.97
C THR A 125 -18.81 -7.93 -4.06
N LYS A 126 -18.00 -8.88 -4.53
CA LYS A 126 -17.41 -9.95 -3.72
C LYS A 126 -16.39 -9.35 -2.75
N ARG A 127 -16.39 -9.83 -1.51
CA ARG A 127 -15.51 -9.38 -0.42
C ARG A 127 -15.10 -10.55 0.46
N GLY A 128 -13.81 -10.72 0.66
CA GLY A 128 -13.27 -11.68 1.63
C GLY A 128 -11.94 -12.29 1.19
N ASN A 129 -11.67 -12.36 -0.11
CA ASN A 129 -10.38 -12.81 -0.61
C ASN A 129 -9.36 -11.67 -0.51
N LEU A 130 -8.08 -12.01 -0.34
CA LEU A 130 -7.01 -11.02 -0.25
C LEU A 130 -6.94 -10.14 -1.52
N SER A 131 -7.16 -10.76 -2.67
CA SER A 131 -7.24 -10.14 -3.99
C SER A 131 -8.38 -9.12 -4.14
N ASP A 132 -9.42 -9.15 -3.28
CA ASP A 132 -10.47 -8.11 -3.24
C ASP A 132 -9.97 -6.81 -2.56
N TYR A 133 -8.91 -6.90 -1.76
CA TYR A 133 -8.34 -5.79 -0.99
C TYR A 133 -7.01 -5.27 -1.56
N ALA A 134 -6.39 -6.03 -2.46
CA ALA A 134 -5.16 -5.70 -3.15
C ALA A 134 -5.37 -4.73 -4.33
N PRO A 135 -4.39 -3.88 -4.66
CA PRO A 135 -4.41 -3.11 -5.92
C PRO A 135 -4.14 -4.04 -7.12
N ARG A 136 -4.69 -3.70 -8.30
CA ARG A 136 -4.48 -4.47 -9.56
C ARG A 136 -3.06 -4.37 -10.16
N VAL A 137 -2.12 -3.75 -9.45
CA VAL A 137 -0.78 -3.40 -9.96
C VAL A 137 0.26 -3.81 -8.92
N ALA A 138 1.29 -4.53 -9.37
CA ALA A 138 2.36 -5.05 -8.52
C ALA A 138 3.12 -3.94 -7.76
N PRO A 139 3.60 -4.19 -6.52
CA PRO A 139 3.35 -5.38 -5.71
C PRO A 139 1.94 -5.33 -5.09
N MET A 140 1.21 -6.44 -5.16
CA MET A 140 -0.23 -6.50 -4.89
C MET A 140 -0.59 -6.55 -3.38
N VAL A 141 -0.01 -5.65 -2.59
CA VAL A 141 -0.22 -5.55 -1.13
C VAL A 141 -1.43 -4.66 -0.81
N PRO A 142 -2.42 -5.11 0.00
CA PRO A 142 -3.56 -4.29 0.41
C PRO A 142 -3.16 -3.01 1.14
N ALA A 143 -3.78 -1.88 0.78
CA ALA A 143 -3.48 -0.58 1.38
C ALA A 143 -3.64 -0.53 2.92
N LEU A 144 -4.52 -1.38 3.49
CA LEU A 144 -4.64 -1.53 4.95
C LEU A 144 -3.34 -2.06 5.57
N ILE A 145 -2.72 -3.08 4.97
CA ILE A 145 -1.47 -3.66 5.43
C ILE A 145 -0.36 -2.62 5.34
N VAL A 146 -0.19 -1.99 4.17
CA VAL A 146 0.86 -0.98 3.96
C VAL A 146 0.74 0.18 4.96
N HIS A 147 -0.45 0.80 5.09
CA HIS A 147 -0.64 1.91 6.03
C HIS A 147 -0.39 1.52 7.49
N CYS A 148 -0.79 0.32 7.93
CA CYS A 148 -0.52 -0.14 9.29
C CYS A 148 0.96 -0.47 9.50
N VAL A 149 1.60 -1.18 8.57
CA VAL A 149 3.01 -1.59 8.69
C VAL A 149 3.94 -0.37 8.69
N THR A 150 3.82 0.55 7.73
CA THR A 150 4.67 1.76 7.70
C THR A 150 4.55 2.60 8.98
N GLU A 151 3.36 2.68 9.56
CA GLU A 151 3.11 3.41 10.81
C GLU A 151 3.56 2.62 12.07
N ILE A 152 3.62 1.28 12.02
CA ILE A 152 4.27 0.44 13.06
C ILE A 152 5.80 0.58 12.97
N GLU A 153 6.38 0.59 11.77
CA GLU A 153 7.83 0.73 11.58
C GLU A 153 8.33 2.11 12.01
N ALA A 154 7.64 3.18 11.64
CA ALA A 154 8.05 4.56 11.88
C ALA A 154 8.15 4.98 13.37
N ARG A 155 7.59 4.21 14.31
CA ARG A 155 7.61 4.54 15.75
C ARG A 155 7.41 3.37 16.72
N GLY A 156 6.99 2.21 16.24
CA GLY A 156 6.74 1.02 17.05
C GLY A 156 7.98 0.16 17.32
N LEU A 157 9.04 0.29 16.52
CA LEU A 157 10.26 -0.51 16.67
C LEU A 157 11.07 -0.19 17.95
N GLN A 158 10.63 0.77 18.77
CA GLN A 158 11.16 1.07 20.10
C GLN A 158 10.19 0.69 21.24
N GLN A 159 9.13 -0.09 20.95
CA GLN A 159 8.08 -0.46 21.89
C GLN A 159 8.07 -1.97 22.13
N GLU A 160 8.21 -2.38 23.39
CA GLU A 160 8.18 -3.79 23.77
C GLU A 160 6.90 -4.51 23.32
N GLY A 161 7.04 -5.78 22.94
CA GLY A 161 5.90 -6.68 22.77
C GLY A 161 4.98 -6.34 21.61
N LEU A 162 5.49 -5.74 20.51
CA LEU A 162 4.75 -5.62 19.26
C LEU A 162 4.12 -6.97 18.87
N TYR A 163 2.89 -6.92 18.37
CA TYR A 163 2.04 -8.08 18.06
C TYR A 163 1.69 -9.03 19.21
N ARG A 164 2.45 -9.09 20.32
CA ARG A 164 2.11 -9.85 21.53
C ARG A 164 1.01 -9.15 22.33
N VAL A 165 1.22 -7.89 22.69
CA VAL A 165 0.24 -7.07 23.43
C VAL A 165 -0.99 -6.82 22.55
N SER A 166 -2.18 -6.90 23.15
CA SER A 166 -3.46 -6.78 22.44
C SER A 166 -4.26 -5.55 22.86
N SER A 167 -4.83 -4.87 21.86
CA SER A 167 -5.77 -3.75 22.03
C SER A 167 -7.23 -4.23 22.15
N THR A 168 -8.14 -3.35 22.56
CA THR A 168 -9.56 -3.72 22.66
C THR A 168 -10.18 -3.99 21.28
N ARG A 169 -11.05 -5.01 21.21
CA ARG A 169 -11.69 -5.50 19.98
C ARG A 169 -12.45 -4.39 19.25
N GLU A 170 -12.98 -3.41 19.97
CA GLU A 170 -13.75 -2.27 19.48
C GLU A 170 -12.85 -1.23 18.81
N LYS A 171 -11.67 -0.96 19.40
CA LYS A 171 -10.64 -0.09 18.79
C LYS A 171 -10.19 -0.69 17.46
N CYS A 172 -9.87 -1.99 17.47
CA CYS A 172 -9.42 -2.76 16.31
C CYS A 172 -10.49 -2.83 15.19
N LYS A 173 -11.69 -3.34 15.49
CA LYS A 173 -12.83 -3.45 14.55
C LYS A 173 -13.30 -2.09 14.03
N ARG A 174 -13.09 -1.00 14.76
CA ARG A 174 -13.35 0.39 14.30
C ARG A 174 -12.26 0.87 13.35
N LEU A 175 -10.98 0.60 13.64
CA LEU A 175 -9.87 0.95 12.76
C LEU A 175 -9.93 0.19 11.42
N ARG A 176 -10.09 -1.15 11.46
CA ARG A 176 -10.21 -1.98 10.26
C ARG A 176 -11.35 -1.52 9.35
N ARG A 177 -12.53 -1.25 9.90
CA ARG A 177 -13.67 -0.68 9.15
C ARG A 177 -13.43 0.74 8.61
N LYS A 178 -12.57 1.55 9.24
CA LYS A 178 -12.18 2.86 8.70
C LYS A 178 -11.26 2.69 7.49
N LEU A 179 -10.26 1.81 7.59
CA LEU A 179 -9.27 1.56 6.54
C LEU A 179 -9.92 0.90 5.30
N LEU A 180 -10.72 -0.15 5.48
CA LEU A 180 -11.43 -0.86 4.40
C LEU A 180 -12.53 -0.05 3.68
N ARG A 181 -12.70 1.25 4.00
CA ARG A 181 -13.59 2.17 3.26
C ARG A 181 -12.85 3.01 2.20
N GLY A 182 -11.52 3.08 2.20
CA GLY A 182 -10.69 3.70 1.15
C GLY A 182 -10.91 5.21 0.83
N LYS A 183 -11.85 5.90 1.48
CA LYS A 183 -12.33 7.24 1.05
C LYS A 183 -11.30 8.38 1.15
N SER A 184 -10.27 8.23 1.99
CA SER A 184 -9.22 9.21 2.22
C SER A 184 -7.96 8.53 2.72
N THR A 185 -6.79 9.12 2.49
CA THR A 185 -5.54 8.70 3.15
C THR A 185 -5.74 8.69 4.68
N PRO A 186 -5.40 7.61 5.40
CA PRO A 186 -5.68 7.51 6.82
C PRO A 186 -4.59 8.20 7.66
N HIS A 187 -4.98 9.18 8.47
CA HIS A 187 -4.14 9.64 9.57
C HIS A 187 -4.11 8.56 10.67
N LEU A 188 -2.95 7.95 10.90
CA LEU A 188 -2.77 6.87 11.89
C LEU A 188 -1.88 7.26 13.09
N GLY A 189 -1.04 8.29 13.01
CA GLY A 189 -0.23 8.83 14.13
C GLY A 189 -0.97 9.32 15.39
N ASN A 190 -2.28 9.12 15.50
CA ASN A 190 -3.04 9.26 16.75
C ASN A 190 -3.72 7.93 17.17
N LYS A 191 -3.14 6.79 16.78
CA LYS A 191 -3.60 5.43 17.09
C LYS A 191 -2.47 4.69 17.80
N ASP A 192 -2.79 4.07 18.93
CA ASP A 192 -1.85 3.21 19.66
C ASP A 192 -1.30 2.11 18.72
N THR A 193 -0.01 1.82 18.85
CA THR A 193 0.72 0.85 18.03
C THR A 193 0.14 -0.55 18.15
N HIS A 194 -0.24 -0.99 19.36
CA HIS A 194 -0.85 -2.30 19.55
C HIS A 194 -2.22 -2.40 18.85
N THR A 195 -2.97 -1.30 18.74
CA THR A 195 -4.19 -1.21 17.91
C THR A 195 -3.89 -1.40 16.42
N LEU A 196 -2.75 -0.93 15.91
CA LEU A 196 -2.32 -1.20 14.53
C LEU A 196 -1.93 -2.67 14.35
N CYS A 197 -1.13 -3.20 15.29
CA CYS A 197 -0.70 -4.61 15.31
C CYS A 197 -1.91 -5.56 15.32
N CYS A 198 -2.91 -5.29 16.17
CA CYS A 198 -4.18 -6.01 16.18
C CYS A 198 -4.94 -5.86 14.87
N CYS A 199 -4.94 -4.68 14.24
CA CYS A 199 -5.67 -4.45 12.98
C CYS A 199 -5.09 -5.24 11.81
N VAL A 200 -3.77 -5.49 11.79
CA VAL A 200 -3.12 -6.40 10.84
C VAL A 200 -3.58 -7.84 11.10
N LYS A 201 -3.49 -8.32 12.36
CA LYS A 201 -3.93 -9.68 12.73
C LYS A 201 -5.44 -9.92 12.47
N GLU A 202 -6.30 -8.96 12.81
CA GLU A 202 -7.75 -9.06 12.56
C GLU A 202 -8.10 -8.98 11.07
N PHE A 203 -7.29 -8.31 10.23
CA PHE A 203 -7.48 -8.32 8.79
C PHE A 203 -7.13 -9.70 8.19
N LEU A 204 -5.94 -10.22 8.49
CA LEU A 204 -5.46 -11.49 7.93
C LEU A 204 -6.35 -12.69 8.34
N ARG A 205 -6.76 -12.75 9.60
CA ARG A 205 -7.64 -13.83 10.11
C ARG A 205 -9.10 -13.74 9.62
N LEU A 206 -9.52 -12.61 9.05
CA LEU A 206 -10.87 -12.43 8.50
C LEU A 206 -10.89 -12.48 6.96
N LEU A 207 -9.85 -13.04 6.35
CA LEU A 207 -9.89 -13.45 4.95
C LEU A 207 -10.68 -14.76 4.80
N VAL A 208 -11.38 -14.93 3.68
CA VAL A 208 -12.14 -16.17 3.35
C VAL A 208 -11.21 -17.34 3.10
N HIS A 209 -10.04 -17.07 2.50
CA HIS A 209 -8.91 -17.98 2.47
C HIS A 209 -7.73 -17.30 3.16
N PRO A 210 -7.03 -17.98 4.10
CA PRO A 210 -5.93 -17.38 4.85
C PRO A 210 -4.73 -17.07 3.93
N LEU A 211 -3.76 -16.30 4.44
CA LEU A 211 -2.66 -15.78 3.59
C LEU A 211 -1.86 -16.90 2.91
N ILE A 212 -1.71 -18.06 3.55
CA ILE A 212 -1.26 -19.30 2.91
C ILE A 212 -2.48 -20.23 2.75
N PRO A 213 -3.08 -20.32 1.54
CA PRO A 213 -4.24 -21.17 1.30
C PRO A 213 -3.93 -22.64 1.55
N ILE A 214 -4.95 -23.42 1.92
CA ILE A 214 -4.84 -24.84 2.30
C ILE A 214 -4.05 -25.64 1.25
N TYR A 215 -4.34 -25.42 -0.04
CA TYR A 215 -3.76 -26.15 -1.15
C TYR A 215 -2.23 -26.09 -1.25
N HIS A 216 -1.60 -24.99 -0.83
CA HIS A 216 -0.14 -24.81 -0.91
C HIS A 216 0.60 -25.23 0.37
N ARG A 217 -0.11 -25.60 1.44
CA ARG A 217 0.50 -25.83 2.76
C ARG A 217 1.47 -26.98 2.79
N ARG A 218 1.15 -28.05 2.04
CA ARG A 218 2.02 -29.20 1.90
C ARG A 218 3.36 -28.78 1.30
N ASP A 219 3.35 -27.95 0.27
CA ASP A 219 4.57 -27.50 -0.41
C ASP A 219 5.49 -26.75 0.56
N PHE A 220 4.94 -25.83 1.37
CA PHE A 220 5.68 -25.16 2.44
C PHE A 220 6.17 -26.13 3.55
N GLN A 221 5.38 -27.15 3.88
CA GLN A 221 5.70 -28.14 4.91
C GLN A 221 6.84 -29.07 4.47
N GLU A 222 6.80 -29.61 3.25
CA GLU A 222 7.88 -30.45 2.70
C GLU A 222 9.14 -29.61 2.42
N ALA A 223 9.00 -28.40 1.87
CA ALA A 223 10.13 -27.50 1.61
C ALA A 223 10.94 -27.19 2.88
N THR A 224 10.29 -27.08 4.04
CA THR A 224 10.94 -26.77 5.33
C THR A 224 11.38 -28.01 6.12
N ARG A 225 11.17 -29.23 5.58
CA ARG A 225 11.73 -30.50 6.08
C ARG A 225 13.09 -30.85 5.46
N LEU A 226 13.49 -30.18 4.38
CA LEU A 226 14.76 -30.45 3.70
C LEU A 226 15.95 -30.09 4.60
N ALA A 227 17.00 -30.92 4.57
CA ALA A 227 18.16 -30.76 5.45
C ALA A 227 19.17 -29.70 4.97
N ASP A 228 19.30 -29.51 3.64
CA ASP A 228 20.15 -28.49 3.05
C ASP A 228 19.45 -27.12 3.01
N PRO A 229 20.01 -26.06 3.61
CA PRO A 229 19.45 -24.70 3.55
C PRO A 229 19.26 -24.14 2.13
N LEU A 230 20.08 -24.55 1.15
CA LEU A 230 19.90 -24.10 -0.24
C LEU A 230 18.67 -24.79 -0.87
N ALA A 231 18.52 -26.10 -0.71
CA ALA A 231 17.35 -26.85 -1.11
C ALA A 231 16.06 -26.34 -0.43
N VAL A 232 16.10 -26.01 0.87
CA VAL A 232 14.98 -25.32 1.57
C VAL A 232 14.63 -24.01 0.86
N ARG A 233 15.62 -23.14 0.61
CA ARG A 233 15.42 -21.83 -0.04
C ARG A 233 14.85 -21.99 -1.46
N MET A 234 15.28 -23.00 -2.20
CA MET A 234 14.76 -23.33 -3.54
C MET A 234 13.33 -23.88 -3.52
N ALA A 235 13.03 -24.83 -2.62
CA ALA A 235 11.69 -25.40 -2.51
C ALA A 235 10.66 -24.35 -2.01
N VAL A 236 11.04 -23.49 -1.06
CA VAL A 236 10.21 -22.36 -0.65
C VAL A 236 10.04 -21.35 -1.79
N TYR A 237 11.08 -21.07 -2.60
CA TYR A 237 10.94 -20.19 -3.78
C TYR A 237 9.83 -20.66 -4.72
N LEU A 238 9.80 -21.96 -5.03
CA LEU A 238 8.77 -22.56 -5.88
C LEU A 238 7.38 -22.49 -5.23
N ALA A 239 7.25 -22.87 -3.96
CA ALA A 239 5.98 -22.77 -3.23
C ALA A 239 5.44 -21.32 -3.13
N VAL A 240 6.34 -20.33 -3.08
CA VAL A 240 5.99 -18.90 -3.07
C VAL A 240 5.63 -18.39 -4.49
N LEU A 241 6.15 -18.97 -5.56
CA LEU A 241 5.74 -18.65 -6.94
C LEU A 241 4.35 -19.16 -7.30
N GLU A 242 3.94 -20.33 -6.79
CA GLU A 242 2.60 -20.90 -7.02
C GLU A 242 1.48 -20.12 -6.30
N LEU A 243 1.81 -19.28 -5.32
CA LEU A 243 0.85 -18.39 -4.68
C LEU A 243 0.33 -17.32 -5.66
N GLN A 244 -0.99 -17.09 -5.67
CA GLN A 244 -1.58 -15.92 -6.33
C GLN A 244 -0.83 -14.64 -5.95
N GLN A 245 -0.58 -13.76 -6.92
CA GLN A 245 0.28 -12.59 -6.72
C GLN A 245 -0.10 -11.72 -5.51
N ALA A 246 -1.38 -11.53 -5.22
CA ALA A 246 -1.82 -10.81 -4.01
C ALA A 246 -1.39 -11.48 -2.70
N HIS A 247 -1.39 -12.81 -2.65
CA HIS A 247 -0.90 -13.60 -1.51
C HIS A 247 0.62 -13.55 -1.42
N ARG A 248 1.32 -13.81 -2.53
CA ARG A 248 2.79 -13.78 -2.62
C ARG A 248 3.37 -12.43 -2.19
N ASP A 249 2.93 -11.35 -2.84
CA ASP A 249 3.47 -10.00 -2.62
C ASP A 249 3.12 -9.50 -1.20
N THR A 250 1.94 -9.87 -0.66
CA THR A 250 1.58 -9.55 0.75
C THR A 250 2.40 -10.37 1.76
N LEU A 251 2.69 -11.64 1.47
CA LEU A 251 3.52 -12.51 2.30
C LEU A 251 4.94 -11.94 2.39
N ALA A 252 5.57 -11.63 1.25
CA ALA A 252 6.91 -11.05 1.20
C ALA A 252 7.02 -9.72 1.96
N TYR A 253 6.03 -8.83 1.79
CA TYR A 253 5.99 -7.55 2.52
C TYR A 253 5.85 -7.72 4.04
N LEU A 254 5.12 -8.74 4.50
CA LEU A 254 4.98 -9.04 5.93
C LEU A 254 6.20 -9.76 6.51
N MET A 255 6.87 -10.63 5.76
CA MET A 255 8.11 -11.29 6.22
C MET A 255 9.22 -10.26 6.48
N LEU A 256 9.46 -9.36 5.52
CA LEU A 256 10.41 -8.25 5.69
C LEU A 256 10.09 -7.37 6.90
N HIS A 257 8.81 -7.11 7.16
CA HIS A 257 8.40 -6.36 8.34
C HIS A 257 8.71 -7.12 9.63
N TRP A 258 8.37 -8.41 9.70
CA TRP A 258 8.57 -9.23 10.90
C TRP A 258 10.04 -9.55 11.18
N GLN A 259 10.89 -9.56 10.15
CA GLN A 259 12.35 -9.60 10.30
C GLN A 259 12.85 -8.35 11.05
N ARG A 260 12.52 -7.13 10.60
CA ARG A 260 12.87 -5.87 11.29
C ARG A 260 12.33 -5.78 12.71
N VAL A 261 11.14 -6.33 12.96
CA VAL A 261 10.51 -6.41 14.29
C VAL A 261 11.27 -7.36 15.23
N ALA A 262 11.92 -8.40 14.69
CA ALA A 262 12.75 -9.32 15.45
C ALA A 262 14.21 -8.86 15.59
N GLU A 263 14.71 -8.11 14.62
CA GLU A 263 16.04 -7.46 14.63
C GLU A 263 16.11 -6.35 15.69
N SER A 264 15.01 -5.63 15.97
CA SER A 264 15.01 -4.58 16.99
C SER A 264 15.08 -5.16 18.41
N PRO A 265 16.17 -4.89 19.18
CA PRO A 265 16.31 -5.41 20.54
C PRO A 265 15.27 -4.81 21.49
N ALA A 266 14.84 -3.57 21.25
CA ALA A 266 13.85 -2.87 22.08
C ALA A 266 12.44 -3.49 22.00
N VAL A 267 12.12 -4.23 20.93
CA VAL A 267 10.80 -4.88 20.80
C VAL A 267 10.74 -6.20 21.59
N ARG A 268 11.88 -6.88 21.80
CA ARG A 268 12.01 -8.15 22.54
C ARG A 268 11.14 -9.29 21.97
N MET A 269 10.89 -9.28 20.66
CA MET A 269 10.06 -10.26 19.95
C MET A 269 10.87 -11.05 18.93
N THR A 270 11.53 -12.12 19.38
CA THR A 270 12.29 -13.03 18.51
C THR A 270 11.44 -13.63 17.39
N ILE A 271 12.09 -14.12 16.33
CA ILE A 271 11.44 -14.87 15.24
C ILE A 271 10.55 -16.00 15.78
N GLY A 272 10.98 -16.72 16.84
CA GLY A 272 10.16 -17.73 17.50
C GLY A 272 8.89 -17.17 18.14
N ASN A 273 9.00 -16.06 18.88
CA ASN A 273 7.85 -15.39 19.49
C ASN A 273 6.85 -14.87 18.44
N LEU A 274 7.34 -14.38 17.29
CA LEU A 274 6.50 -13.96 16.17
C LEU A 274 5.84 -15.16 15.48
N ALA A 275 6.57 -16.26 15.27
CA ALA A 275 6.03 -17.48 14.67
C ALA A 275 4.86 -18.07 15.48
N VAL A 276 4.98 -18.11 16.81
CA VAL A 276 3.89 -18.53 17.73
C VAL A 276 2.62 -17.68 17.56
N ILE A 277 2.77 -16.35 17.38
CA ILE A 277 1.64 -15.43 17.23
C ILE A 277 1.01 -15.52 15.83
N PHE A 278 1.83 -15.68 14.80
CA PHE A 278 1.38 -15.52 13.41
C PHE A 278 1.01 -16.83 12.73
N ALA A 279 1.51 -18.00 13.14
CA ALA A 279 1.13 -19.27 12.52
C ALA A 279 -0.41 -19.49 12.51
N PRO A 280 -1.15 -19.34 13.64
CA PRO A 280 -2.61 -19.38 13.61
C PRO A 280 -3.26 -18.32 12.70
N THR A 281 -2.62 -17.15 12.55
CA THR A 281 -3.13 -16.05 11.70
C THR A 281 -2.90 -16.29 10.21
N LEU A 282 -1.84 -17.01 9.83
CA LEU A 282 -1.41 -17.25 8.45
C LEU A 282 -1.92 -18.55 7.85
N PHE A 283 -2.09 -19.58 8.68
CA PHE A 283 -2.65 -20.87 8.31
C PHE A 283 -4.12 -21.04 8.77
N GLY A 284 -4.62 -20.17 9.65
CA GLY A 284 -6.05 -20.01 9.94
C GLY A 284 -6.63 -21.04 10.93
N ASP A 285 -7.71 -20.63 11.60
CA ASP A 285 -8.24 -21.29 12.80
C ASP A 285 -8.80 -22.72 12.56
N LEU A 286 -9.08 -23.11 11.31
CA LEU A 286 -9.71 -24.41 10.95
C LEU A 286 -8.73 -25.60 10.88
N ASP A 287 -7.43 -25.37 11.00
CA ASP A 287 -6.38 -26.38 10.85
C ASP A 287 -5.51 -26.50 12.12
N LEU A 288 -6.05 -26.08 13.27
CA LEU A 288 -5.31 -25.97 14.54
C LEU A 288 -5.49 -27.20 15.42
N THR A 289 -5.10 -28.38 14.93
CA THR A 289 -4.72 -29.47 15.85
C THR A 289 -3.45 -29.06 16.60
N LEU A 290 -3.20 -29.61 17.80
CA LEU A 290 -1.98 -29.28 18.56
C LEU A 290 -0.70 -29.60 17.78
N GLU A 291 -0.72 -30.67 17.00
CA GLU A 291 0.37 -31.07 16.09
C GLU A 291 0.57 -30.05 14.97
N ASN A 292 -0.51 -29.68 14.26
CA ASN A 292 -0.45 -28.72 13.16
C ASN A 292 -0.03 -27.32 13.64
N VAL A 293 -0.38 -26.92 14.87
CA VAL A 293 0.11 -25.68 15.48
C VAL A 293 1.64 -25.67 15.59
N VAL A 294 2.27 -26.76 16.05
CA VAL A 294 3.74 -26.87 16.15
C VAL A 294 4.39 -26.88 14.77
N ILE A 295 3.81 -27.62 13.82
CA ILE A 295 4.26 -27.65 12.42
C ILE A 295 4.23 -26.25 11.80
N TRP A 296 3.10 -25.54 11.86
CA TRP A 296 2.95 -24.22 11.26
C TRP A 296 3.83 -23.15 11.94
N GLN A 297 4.14 -23.29 13.23
CA GLN A 297 5.14 -22.46 13.90
C GLN A 297 6.55 -22.72 13.37
N GLN A 298 6.95 -23.98 13.19
CA GLN A 298 8.27 -24.31 12.65
C GLN A 298 8.42 -23.91 11.17
N VAL A 299 7.41 -24.12 10.33
CA VAL A 299 7.36 -23.63 8.93
C VAL A 299 7.59 -22.12 8.91
N LEU A 300 6.80 -21.37 9.69
CA LEU A 300 6.89 -19.91 9.74
C LEU A 300 8.22 -19.39 10.31
N LYS A 301 8.81 -20.09 11.29
CA LYS A 301 10.15 -19.80 11.79
C LYS A 301 11.20 -19.94 10.69
N VAL A 302 11.12 -20.97 9.85
CA VAL A 302 12.04 -21.14 8.70
C VAL A 302 11.82 -20.05 7.65
N LEU A 303 10.57 -19.68 7.31
CA LEU A 303 10.27 -18.59 6.38
C LEU A 303 10.86 -17.24 6.84
N LEU A 304 10.79 -16.94 8.13
CA LEU A 304 11.36 -15.73 8.75
C LEU A 304 12.90 -15.76 8.84
N LEU A 305 13.54 -16.92 8.72
CA LEU A 305 15.00 -17.08 8.69
C LEU A 305 15.60 -17.00 7.28
N LEU A 306 14.78 -16.95 6.22
CA LEU A 306 15.29 -16.74 4.85
C LEU A 306 15.81 -15.29 4.69
N PRO A 307 16.99 -15.05 4.05
CA PRO A 307 17.58 -13.72 3.99
C PRO A 307 16.64 -12.66 3.37
N PRO A 308 16.63 -11.40 3.84
CA PRO A 308 15.69 -10.37 3.39
C PRO A 308 15.58 -10.22 1.85
N ASP A 309 16.67 -10.38 1.11
CA ASP A 309 16.68 -10.28 -0.36
C ASP A 309 15.80 -11.34 -1.04
N PHE A 310 15.62 -12.51 -0.40
CA PHE A 310 14.69 -13.54 -0.86
C PHE A 310 13.24 -13.04 -0.90
N TRP A 311 12.87 -12.13 0.00
CA TRP A 311 11.55 -11.52 0.04
C TRP A 311 11.50 -10.22 -0.76
N ALA A 312 12.59 -9.45 -0.83
CA ALA A 312 12.66 -8.18 -1.56
C ALA A 312 12.36 -8.34 -3.06
N GLN A 313 12.89 -9.39 -3.71
CA GLN A 313 12.67 -9.69 -5.14
C GLN A 313 11.19 -9.78 -5.54
N PHE A 314 10.28 -10.18 -4.63
CA PHE A 314 8.84 -10.25 -4.92
C PHE A 314 8.12 -8.90 -4.83
N LEU A 315 8.82 -7.84 -4.42
CA LEU A 315 8.32 -6.48 -4.28
C LEU A 315 8.96 -5.50 -5.27
N GLU A 316 9.94 -5.93 -6.05
CA GLU A 316 10.59 -5.07 -7.03
C GLU A 316 9.62 -4.67 -8.15
N ILE A 317 9.51 -3.36 -8.38
CA ILE A 317 8.78 -2.81 -9.51
C ILE A 317 9.77 -2.71 -10.67
N HIS A 318 9.95 -3.82 -11.39
CA HIS A 318 10.62 -3.77 -12.69
C HIS A 318 9.84 -2.81 -13.60
N PRO A 319 10.50 -1.81 -14.22
CA PRO A 319 9.87 -1.01 -15.26
C PRO A 319 9.34 -1.91 -16.37
N LEU A 320 8.14 -1.64 -16.87
CA LEU A 320 7.73 -2.20 -18.15
C LEU A 320 8.75 -1.74 -19.20
N PRO A 321 9.31 -2.64 -20.03
CA PRO A 321 10.23 -2.23 -21.08
C PRO A 321 9.51 -1.24 -22.00
N THR A 322 10.08 -0.04 -22.14
CA THR A 322 9.54 1.01 -22.99
C THR A 322 9.39 0.46 -24.40
N PRO A 323 8.20 0.53 -25.04
CA PRO A 323 8.06 0.11 -26.42
C PRO A 323 9.00 0.93 -27.30
N LEU A 324 10.01 0.27 -27.89
CA LEU A 324 10.76 0.87 -29.00
C LEU A 324 9.76 1.16 -30.12
N GLY A 325 9.75 2.40 -30.59
CA GLY A 325 8.59 2.96 -31.28
C GLY A 325 8.32 2.32 -32.65
N SER A 326 7.13 1.74 -32.78
CA SER A 326 6.43 1.60 -34.05
C SER A 326 4.95 1.92 -33.82
N THR A 327 4.35 2.65 -34.76
CA THR A 327 2.91 2.92 -34.79
C THR A 327 2.10 1.66 -35.15
N TYR A 328 0.77 1.79 -35.03
CA TYR A 328 -0.32 0.84 -35.35
C TYR A 328 -0.93 0.02 -34.19
N ASP A 329 -2.27 0.06 -34.21
CA ASP A 329 -3.33 -0.69 -33.51
C ASP A 329 -3.24 -0.90 -31.99
N PHE A 330 -4.06 -0.11 -31.28
CA PHE A 330 -4.23 -0.14 -29.82
C PHE A 330 -5.70 -0.33 -29.38
N GLU A 331 -6.45 -1.28 -29.96
CA GLU A 331 -7.85 -1.51 -29.51
C GLU A 331 -8.27 -2.96 -29.23
N GLU A 332 -7.65 -4.01 -29.79
CA GLU A 332 -8.07 -5.40 -29.50
C GLU A 332 -7.46 -6.05 -28.25
N ARG A 333 -6.30 -5.58 -27.76
CA ARG A 333 -5.53 -6.32 -26.72
C ARG A 333 -6.12 -6.31 -25.29
N TYR A 334 -7.29 -5.72 -25.06
CA TYR A 334 -7.87 -5.64 -23.72
C TYR A 334 -8.83 -6.79 -23.36
N ASN A 335 -9.35 -7.55 -24.33
CA ASN A 335 -10.28 -8.67 -24.08
C ASN A 335 -9.62 -10.06 -24.08
N GLN A 336 -8.45 -10.23 -24.70
CA GLN A 336 -7.76 -11.52 -24.81
C GLN A 336 -6.88 -11.87 -23.57
N ARG A 337 -7.49 -11.88 -22.38
CA ARG A 337 -6.92 -12.49 -21.16
C ARG A 337 -7.93 -13.40 -20.46
N HIS A 338 -8.50 -14.30 -21.24
CA HIS A 338 -8.99 -15.57 -20.70
C HIS A 338 -7.80 -16.44 -20.27
N TRP A 339 -8.04 -17.46 -19.43
CA TRP A 339 -6.97 -18.31 -18.91
C TRP A 339 -6.60 -19.40 -19.92
N ASP A 340 -5.40 -19.31 -20.49
CA ASP A 340 -4.73 -20.43 -21.16
C ASP A 340 -3.52 -20.90 -20.34
N HIS A 341 -3.27 -22.20 -20.36
CA HIS A 341 -2.17 -22.85 -19.66
C HIS A 341 -0.91 -23.00 -20.54
N SER A 342 0.19 -23.30 -19.85
CA SER A 342 1.44 -23.89 -20.37
C SER A 342 2.57 -22.96 -20.84
N SER A 343 3.77 -23.28 -20.33
CA SER A 343 5.10 -23.16 -20.96
C SER A 343 5.44 -21.89 -21.76
N ASN A 344 6.17 -20.95 -21.13
CA ASN A 344 7.59 -20.69 -21.48
C ASN A 344 8.30 -19.58 -20.66
N LEU A 345 7.59 -18.72 -19.92
CA LEU A 345 8.15 -17.52 -19.29
C LEU A 345 9.01 -17.73 -18.02
N GLY A 346 9.35 -18.97 -17.63
CA GLY A 346 10.01 -19.28 -16.35
C GLY A 346 11.54 -19.33 -16.32
N TRP A 347 12.21 -19.58 -17.45
CA TRP A 347 13.58 -20.14 -17.44
C TRP A 347 14.75 -19.13 -17.38
N THR A 348 14.48 -17.82 -17.53
CA THR A 348 15.54 -16.79 -17.53
C THR A 348 15.85 -16.28 -16.12
N SER A 349 14.84 -15.79 -15.39
CA SER A 349 14.98 -15.26 -14.02
C SER A 349 15.69 -16.24 -13.07
N VAL A 350 15.28 -17.52 -13.11
CA VAL A 350 15.87 -18.60 -12.32
C VAL A 350 17.39 -18.74 -12.57
N LYS A 351 17.83 -18.67 -13.83
CA LYS A 351 19.26 -18.75 -14.19
C LYS A 351 20.05 -17.51 -13.75
N THR A 352 19.43 -16.33 -13.77
CA THR A 352 20.05 -15.08 -13.27
C THR A 352 20.26 -15.13 -11.75
N TYR A 353 19.25 -15.57 -10.99
CA TYR A 353 19.33 -15.72 -9.54
C TYR A 353 20.44 -16.71 -9.12
N PHE A 354 20.53 -17.88 -9.74
CA PHE A 354 21.59 -18.84 -9.43
C PHE A 354 22.99 -18.39 -9.85
N ARG A 355 23.15 -17.68 -10.98
CA ARG A 355 24.44 -17.08 -11.35
C ARG A 355 24.93 -16.03 -10.34
N SER A 356 24.02 -15.29 -9.71
CA SER A 356 24.36 -14.36 -8.63
C SER A 356 24.92 -15.10 -7.40
N MET A 357 24.22 -16.15 -6.93
CA MET A 357 24.64 -16.87 -5.72
C MET A 357 25.95 -17.66 -5.90
N VAL A 358 26.18 -18.30 -7.06
CA VAL A 358 27.41 -19.07 -7.30
C VAL A 358 28.65 -18.17 -7.34
N ASN A 359 28.53 -16.94 -7.85
CA ASN A 359 29.67 -16.01 -7.90
C ASN A 359 30.09 -15.49 -6.51
N LEU A 360 29.18 -15.46 -5.51
CA LEU A 360 29.50 -15.06 -4.14
C LEU A 360 30.31 -16.11 -3.36
N SER A 361 30.28 -17.38 -3.80
CA SER A 361 31.12 -18.45 -3.23
C SER A 361 32.54 -18.51 -3.80
N SER A 362 32.91 -17.62 -4.73
CA SER A 362 34.17 -17.70 -5.49
C SER A 362 35.18 -16.58 -5.20
N THR A 363 34.94 -15.74 -4.18
CA THR A 363 35.80 -14.58 -3.86
C THR A 363 36.29 -14.59 -2.40
N ASN A 364 36.85 -15.72 -1.95
CA ASN A 364 37.60 -15.85 -0.69
C ASN A 364 38.57 -17.05 -0.76
N LEU A 365 39.65 -16.89 -1.55
CA LEU A 365 40.89 -17.66 -1.54
C LEU A 365 42.05 -16.72 -1.91
#